data_AF-A0A8J4T7X4-F1
#
_entry.id   AF-A0A8J4T7X4-F1
#
_cell.length_a   1.000
_cell.length_b   1.000
_cell.length_c   1.000
_cell.angle_alpha   90.00
_cell.angle_beta   90.00
_cell.angle_gamma   90.00
#
_symmetry.space_group_name_H-M   'P 1'
#
loop_
_entity.id
_entity.type
_entity.pdbx_description
1 polymer ?
#
loop_
_entity_poly.entity_id
_entity_poly.type
_entity_poly.pdbx_seq_one_letter_code
_entity_poly.pdbx_strand_id
1 'polypeptide(L)'
;MKNDKMSKRSHRVYRTYAKAIIATLGKLFAASHSHRQFKVLVAFLCTCFAASASAKLGETVPQLINRFGRSYTVEPIQIGKKYKFRSENVSVDAVVANDISVGETYFSDHPLTGNGEPPNDIVRAVLRTNVPRVKWIEIEAARYQADYALRSSDSAYIALLTYSGPQPEDVVWTITVARRENLSYLLPATGSGPRDPLPPDKSSKSISSSSDLTPEEQALLNKGAFMEMYKPDEHSRHFITHIDAVGDSKTGKPRKIENPQSVLCFVFGMEDAAPAREEGRSMAICHYTRSQAEQFLFAQGWDKYHDRFFTRCYVQEGEDAYDKKVAAQAESRQKRSL
;
A
#
# COMPACT_ATOMS: atom_id res chain seq x y z
N MET A 1 -3.88 -39.86 32.94
CA MET A 1 -4.99 -39.18 33.65
C MET A 1 -4.74 -37.69 34.01
N LYS A 2 -3.92 -36.90 33.28
CA LYS A 2 -3.73 -35.45 33.59
C LYS A 2 -4.49 -34.47 32.67
N ASN A 3 -4.94 -34.87 31.48
CA ASN A 3 -5.45 -33.93 30.47
C ASN A 3 -6.90 -33.44 30.67
N ASP A 4 -7.77 -34.19 31.35
CA ASP A 4 -9.19 -33.82 31.50
C ASP A 4 -9.45 -32.66 32.49
N LYS A 5 -8.52 -32.39 33.42
CA LYS A 5 -8.67 -31.31 34.41
C LYS A 5 -8.43 -29.90 33.85
N MET A 6 -7.69 -29.73 32.74
CA MET A 6 -7.48 -28.40 32.13
C MET A 6 -8.69 -27.94 31.30
N SER A 7 -9.33 -28.84 30.56
CA SER A 7 -10.52 -28.53 29.75
C SER A 7 -11.65 -27.89 30.58
N LYS A 8 -11.97 -28.51 31.71
CA LYS A 8 -13.07 -28.07 32.60
C LYS A 8 -12.80 -26.75 33.32
N ARG A 9 -11.54 -26.35 33.54
CA ARG A 9 -11.20 -25.00 34.04
C ARG A 9 -11.40 -23.93 32.96
N SER A 10 -10.96 -24.19 31.73
CA SER A 10 -11.08 -23.23 30.62
C SER A 10 -12.55 -22.89 30.29
N HIS A 11 -13.43 -23.89 30.29
CA HIS A 11 -14.87 -23.70 30.07
C HIS A 11 -15.57 -22.87 31.17
N ARG A 12 -15.13 -22.93 32.44
CA ARG A 12 -15.67 -22.07 33.51
C ARG A 12 -15.27 -20.61 33.30
N VAL A 13 -14.00 -20.36 32.96
CA VAL A 13 -13.51 -19.00 32.68
C VAL A 13 -14.28 -18.37 31.51
N TYR A 14 -14.44 -19.10 30.41
CA TYR A 14 -15.21 -18.63 29.24
C TYR A 14 -16.67 -18.28 29.58
N ARG A 15 -17.37 -19.09 30.38
CA ARG A 15 -18.76 -18.79 30.80
C ARG A 15 -18.86 -17.55 31.69
N THR A 16 -17.85 -17.27 32.52
CA THR A 16 -17.84 -16.05 33.36
C THR A 16 -17.62 -14.80 32.50
N TYR A 17 -16.66 -14.84 31.56
CA TYR A 17 -16.44 -13.72 30.62
C TYR A 17 -17.67 -13.48 29.72
N ALA A 18 -18.28 -14.52 29.17
CA ALA A 18 -19.49 -14.38 28.35
C ALA A 18 -20.64 -13.71 29.12
N LYS A 19 -20.86 -14.08 30.39
CA LYS A 19 -21.88 -13.44 31.24
C LYS A 19 -21.56 -11.97 31.56
N ALA A 20 -20.30 -11.63 31.81
CA ALA A 20 -19.88 -10.26 32.03
C ALA A 20 -20.07 -9.39 30.77
N ILE A 21 -19.76 -9.92 29.60
CA ILE A 21 -19.95 -9.24 28.31
C ILE A 21 -21.44 -9.01 28.03
N ILE A 22 -22.30 -10.03 28.20
CA ILE A 22 -23.76 -9.89 28.01
C ILE A 22 -24.35 -8.86 28.99
N ALA A 23 -23.94 -8.86 30.26
CA ALA A 23 -24.40 -7.88 31.24
C ALA A 23 -23.92 -6.44 30.93
N THR A 24 -22.78 -6.28 30.27
CA THR A 24 -22.25 -4.97 29.85
C THR A 24 -22.95 -4.47 28.59
N LEU A 25 -23.19 -5.36 27.61
CA LEU A 25 -23.94 -5.06 26.39
C LEU A 25 -25.40 -4.70 26.68
N GLY A 26 -26.05 -5.37 27.65
CA GLY A 26 -27.42 -5.02 28.08
C GLY A 26 -27.53 -3.60 28.66
N LYS A 27 -26.49 -3.11 29.35
CA LYS A 27 -26.42 -1.73 29.86
C LYS A 27 -26.16 -0.70 28.76
N LEU A 28 -25.35 -1.04 27.75
CA LEU A 28 -25.14 -0.21 26.56
C LEU A 28 -26.40 -0.10 25.69
N PHE A 29 -27.18 -1.19 25.57
CA PHE A 29 -28.44 -1.21 24.83
C PHE A 29 -29.50 -0.28 25.44
N ALA A 30 -29.53 -0.12 26.76
CA ALA A 30 -30.46 0.77 27.45
C ALA A 30 -30.13 2.26 27.27
N ALA A 31 -28.92 2.62 26.81
CA ALA A 31 -28.40 3.99 26.83
C ALA A 31 -28.41 4.72 25.47
N SER A 32 -28.67 4.04 24.34
CA SER A 32 -28.51 4.62 22.99
C SER A 32 -29.83 4.78 22.23
N HIS A 33 -30.48 5.95 22.41
CA HIS A 33 -31.70 6.31 21.69
C HIS A 33 -31.47 6.91 20.27
N SER A 34 -30.30 6.66 19.65
CA SER A 34 -29.96 7.22 18.32
C SER A 34 -29.60 6.13 17.31
N HIS A 35 -30.52 5.94 16.36
CA HIS A 35 -30.46 4.94 15.29
C HIS A 35 -29.21 5.08 14.38
N ARG A 36 -28.54 6.23 14.40
CA ARG A 36 -27.35 6.55 13.59
C ARG A 36 -26.05 5.98 14.17
N GLN A 37 -25.91 5.94 15.50
CA GLN A 37 -24.72 5.36 16.14
C GLN A 37 -24.74 3.81 16.15
N PHE A 38 -25.93 3.20 16.13
CA PHE A 38 -26.07 1.74 16.04
C PHE A 38 -25.49 1.18 14.72
N LYS A 39 -25.62 1.91 13.60
CA LYS A 39 -25.05 1.50 12.31
C LYS A 39 -23.52 1.46 12.33
N VAL A 40 -22.87 2.46 12.94
CA VAL A 40 -21.41 2.51 13.09
C VAL A 40 -20.90 1.37 13.97
N LEU A 41 -21.61 1.06 15.07
CA LEU A 41 -21.22 -0.02 15.98
C LEU A 41 -21.33 -1.42 15.35
N VAL A 42 -22.36 -1.67 14.52
CA VAL A 42 -22.55 -2.96 13.83
C VAL A 42 -21.52 -3.18 12.73
N ALA A 43 -21.17 -2.14 11.95
CA ALA A 43 -20.08 -2.21 10.99
C ALA A 43 -18.74 -2.57 11.66
N PHE A 44 -18.47 -1.99 12.84
CA PHE A 44 -17.28 -2.30 13.63
C PHE A 44 -17.30 -3.74 14.17
N LEU A 45 -18.42 -4.21 14.73
CA LEU A 45 -18.57 -5.55 15.32
C LEU A 45 -18.40 -6.70 14.31
N CYS A 46 -18.74 -6.50 13.04
CA CYS A 46 -18.48 -7.49 11.98
C CYS A 46 -16.99 -7.69 11.66
N THR A 47 -16.09 -6.81 12.12
CA THR A 47 -14.63 -6.99 11.97
C THR A 47 -13.99 -7.81 13.10
N CYS A 48 -14.70 -8.05 14.20
CA CYS A 48 -14.12 -8.64 15.42
C CYS A 48 -14.31 -10.17 15.56
N PHE A 49 -15.19 -10.80 14.78
CA PHE A 49 -15.37 -12.26 14.81
C PHE A 49 -14.55 -12.94 13.70
N ALA A 50 -13.24 -13.00 13.93
CA ALA A 50 -12.30 -13.72 13.09
C ALA A 50 -12.53 -15.25 13.17
N ALA A 51 -13.41 -15.76 12.30
CA ALA A 51 -13.21 -17.09 11.75
C ALA A 51 -11.82 -17.15 11.07
N SER A 52 -11.21 -18.32 11.02
CA SER A 52 -9.83 -18.53 10.54
C SER A 52 -9.53 -17.78 9.24
N ALA A 53 -8.47 -16.96 9.25
CA ALA A 53 -8.06 -16.13 8.12
C ALA A 53 -7.49 -16.97 6.94
N SER A 54 -8.37 -17.62 6.20
CA SER A 54 -8.14 -18.01 4.81
C SER A 54 -8.14 -16.77 3.92
N ALA A 55 -7.37 -16.78 2.84
CA ALA A 55 -7.53 -15.81 1.76
C ALA A 55 -8.96 -15.87 1.21
N LYS A 56 -9.55 -14.72 0.91
CA LYS A 56 -10.88 -14.66 0.28
C LYS A 56 -10.81 -14.82 -1.24
N LEU A 57 -9.66 -14.50 -1.84
CA LEU A 57 -9.33 -15.03 -3.17
C LEU A 57 -9.13 -16.55 -3.05
N GLY A 58 -9.89 -17.30 -3.85
CA GLY A 58 -10.12 -18.74 -3.70
C GLY A 58 -11.49 -19.11 -3.11
N GLU A 59 -12.31 -18.15 -2.67
CA GLU A 59 -13.70 -18.42 -2.27
C GLU A 59 -14.54 -18.97 -3.44
N THR A 60 -15.37 -19.97 -3.16
CA THR A 60 -16.35 -20.51 -4.11
C THR A 60 -17.54 -19.57 -4.30
N VAL A 61 -18.31 -19.74 -5.38
CA VAL A 61 -19.53 -18.93 -5.66
C VAL A 61 -20.50 -18.88 -4.46
N PRO A 62 -20.83 -19.98 -3.75
CA PRO A 62 -21.68 -19.90 -2.55
C PRO A 62 -21.07 -19.05 -1.42
N GLN A 63 -19.75 -19.04 -1.26
CA GLN A 63 -19.07 -18.21 -0.26
C GLN A 63 -19.12 -16.72 -0.65
N LEU A 64 -18.93 -16.39 -1.94
CA LEU A 64 -19.11 -15.03 -2.46
C LEU A 64 -20.55 -14.53 -2.24
N ILE A 65 -21.55 -15.34 -2.56
CA ILE A 65 -22.98 -15.01 -2.34
C ILE A 65 -23.29 -14.84 -0.84
N ASN A 66 -22.66 -15.63 0.03
CA ASN A 66 -22.80 -15.47 1.48
C ASN A 66 -22.11 -14.19 2.00
N ARG A 67 -21.01 -13.75 1.37
CA ARG A 67 -20.25 -12.55 1.75
C ARG A 67 -20.87 -11.24 1.24
N PHE A 68 -21.29 -11.21 -0.02
CA PHE A 68 -21.76 -10.00 -0.70
C PHE A 68 -23.29 -9.95 -0.89
N GLY A 69 -23.99 -11.05 -0.61
CA GLY A 69 -25.43 -11.16 -0.70
C GLY A 69 -25.94 -11.77 -2.01
N ARG A 70 -27.27 -11.89 -2.11
CA ARG A 70 -27.97 -12.53 -3.24
C ARG A 70 -28.32 -11.58 -4.38
N SER A 71 -28.01 -10.29 -4.24
CA SER A 71 -28.23 -9.25 -5.26
C SER A 71 -26.99 -9.15 -6.16
N TYR A 72 -26.98 -9.91 -7.24
CA TYR A 72 -25.90 -9.89 -8.22
C TYR A 72 -26.38 -10.14 -9.64
N THR A 73 -25.67 -9.57 -10.63
CA THR A 73 -25.75 -10.01 -12.03
C THR A 73 -24.51 -10.84 -12.37
N VAL A 74 -24.59 -11.63 -13.45
CA VAL A 74 -23.49 -12.49 -13.91
C VAL A 74 -23.25 -12.24 -15.38
N GLU A 75 -22.01 -11.92 -15.72
CA GLU A 75 -21.56 -11.70 -17.10
C GLU A 75 -20.51 -12.74 -17.49
N PRO A 76 -20.61 -13.37 -18.67
CA PRO A 76 -19.55 -14.23 -19.19
C PRO A 76 -18.33 -13.40 -19.59
N ILE A 77 -17.13 -13.89 -19.26
CA ILE A 77 -15.85 -13.30 -19.68
C ILE A 77 -14.91 -14.41 -20.16
N GLN A 78 -13.80 -14.05 -20.83
CA GLN A 78 -12.88 -15.02 -21.44
C GLN A 78 -12.38 -16.13 -20.50
N ILE A 79 -12.12 -15.81 -19.22
CA ILE A 79 -11.61 -16.76 -18.22
C ILE A 79 -12.70 -17.41 -17.34
N GLY A 80 -13.98 -17.05 -17.53
CA GLY A 80 -15.06 -17.57 -16.69
C GLY A 80 -16.26 -16.63 -16.58
N LYS A 81 -16.59 -16.24 -15.34
CA LYS A 81 -17.78 -15.41 -15.04
C LYS A 81 -17.42 -14.25 -14.12
N LYS A 82 -17.89 -13.05 -14.44
CA LYS A 82 -17.84 -11.87 -13.58
C LYS A 82 -19.19 -11.72 -12.85
N TYR A 83 -19.16 -11.80 -11.53
CA TYR A 83 -20.31 -11.58 -10.65
C TYR A 83 -20.29 -10.14 -10.15
N LYS A 84 -21.30 -9.34 -10.50
CA LYS A 84 -21.41 -7.93 -10.11
C LYS A 84 -22.37 -7.80 -8.94
N PHE A 85 -21.85 -7.60 -7.73
CA PHE A 85 -22.63 -7.43 -6.52
C PHE A 85 -23.03 -5.95 -6.35
N ARG A 86 -24.35 -5.72 -6.41
CA ARG A 86 -25.13 -4.45 -6.29
C ARG A 86 -25.82 -4.29 -4.94
N SER A 87 -25.35 -3.41 -4.04
CA SER A 87 -26.08 -3.04 -2.81
C SER A 87 -25.73 -1.64 -2.29
N GLU A 88 -26.55 -1.11 -1.37
CA GLU A 88 -26.33 0.18 -0.67
C GLU A 88 -25.00 0.27 0.13
N ASN A 89 -24.39 -0.86 0.50
CA ASN A 89 -23.23 -0.89 1.42
C ASN A 89 -21.98 -1.55 0.80
N VAL A 90 -22.11 -2.15 -0.39
CA VAL A 90 -21.00 -2.79 -1.10
C VAL A 90 -21.29 -2.85 -2.60
N SER A 91 -20.29 -2.40 -3.37
CA SER A 91 -20.20 -2.51 -4.82
C SER A 91 -18.91 -3.27 -5.16
N VAL A 92 -19.02 -4.50 -5.64
CA VAL A 92 -17.88 -5.37 -5.96
C VAL A 92 -18.13 -6.18 -7.24
N ASP A 93 -17.11 -6.33 -8.08
CA ASP A 93 -17.05 -7.30 -9.17
C ASP A 93 -16.09 -8.42 -8.82
N ALA A 94 -16.60 -9.64 -8.64
CA ALA A 94 -15.78 -10.83 -8.41
C ALA A 94 -15.67 -11.65 -9.70
N VAL A 95 -14.45 -11.91 -10.16
CA VAL A 95 -14.17 -12.81 -11.28
C VAL A 95 -13.94 -14.22 -10.75
N VAL A 96 -14.72 -15.16 -11.27
CA VAL A 96 -14.71 -16.57 -10.92
C VAL A 96 -14.27 -17.40 -12.11
N ALA A 97 -13.25 -18.23 -11.90
CA ALA A 97 -12.73 -19.21 -12.85
C ALA A 97 -12.55 -20.55 -12.12
N ASN A 98 -12.90 -21.66 -12.76
CA ASN A 98 -12.89 -23.00 -12.13
C ASN A 98 -13.63 -23.01 -10.76
N ASP A 99 -14.81 -22.37 -10.73
CA ASP A 99 -15.70 -22.19 -9.57
C ASP A 99 -15.11 -21.49 -8.32
N ILE A 100 -13.92 -20.87 -8.44
CA ILE A 100 -13.28 -20.08 -7.38
C ILE A 100 -13.01 -18.62 -7.79
N SER A 101 -13.05 -17.71 -6.81
CA SER A 101 -12.67 -16.30 -6.94
C SER A 101 -11.19 -16.17 -7.29
N VAL A 102 -10.87 -15.54 -8.43
CA VAL A 102 -9.48 -15.31 -8.89
C VAL A 102 -9.08 -13.83 -8.94
N GLY A 103 -10.05 -12.92 -8.84
CA GLY A 103 -9.84 -11.49 -8.67
C GLY A 103 -11.12 -10.75 -8.28
N GLU A 104 -10.99 -9.69 -7.50
CA GLU A 104 -12.10 -8.89 -6.98
C GLU A 104 -11.80 -7.39 -7.13
N THR A 105 -12.68 -6.67 -7.82
CA THR A 105 -12.66 -5.21 -7.96
C THR A 105 -13.69 -4.59 -7.02
N TYR A 106 -13.24 -3.78 -6.08
CA TYR A 106 -14.06 -3.03 -5.13
C TYR A 106 -14.22 -1.61 -5.65
N PHE A 107 -15.45 -1.10 -5.67
CA PHE A 107 -15.77 0.26 -6.10
C PHE A 107 -16.15 1.07 -4.86
N SER A 108 -15.53 2.25 -4.69
CA SER A 108 -15.69 3.09 -3.51
C SER A 108 -16.39 4.40 -3.83
N ASP A 109 -17.41 4.70 -3.03
CA ASP A 109 -18.07 6.01 -2.90
C ASP A 109 -17.33 6.95 -1.92
N HIS A 110 -16.43 6.42 -1.08
CA HIS A 110 -15.63 7.24 -0.18
C HIS A 110 -14.75 8.24 -0.94
N PRO A 111 -14.74 9.52 -0.55
CA PRO A 111 -13.89 10.53 -1.16
C PRO A 111 -12.40 10.23 -0.93
N LEU A 112 -11.57 10.77 -1.81
CA LEU A 112 -10.12 10.84 -1.60
C LEU A 112 -9.83 11.71 -0.37
N THR A 113 -8.72 11.41 0.30
CA THR A 113 -8.19 12.22 1.41
C THR A 113 -7.71 13.59 0.91
N GLY A 114 -7.39 14.50 1.84
CA GLY A 114 -6.81 15.81 1.49
C GLY A 114 -5.48 15.76 0.71
N ASN A 115 -4.84 14.59 0.64
CA ASN A 115 -3.64 14.35 -0.16
C ASN A 115 -3.96 13.82 -1.58
N GLY A 116 -5.23 13.65 -1.94
CA GLY A 116 -5.64 13.00 -3.20
C GLY A 116 -5.60 11.47 -3.18
N GLU A 117 -5.26 10.83 -2.05
CA GLU A 117 -5.16 9.37 -1.95
C GLU A 117 -6.43 8.73 -1.35
N PRO A 118 -6.81 7.51 -1.74
CA PRO A 118 -7.83 6.71 -1.04
C PRO A 118 -7.51 6.48 0.46
N PRO A 119 -8.52 6.39 1.34
CA PRO A 119 -8.31 6.15 2.76
C PRO A 119 -7.50 4.86 3.04
N ASN A 120 -6.32 5.03 3.64
CA ASN A 120 -5.31 3.98 3.76
C ASN A 120 -5.78 2.83 4.67
N ASP A 121 -6.65 3.09 5.64
CA ASP A 121 -7.32 2.09 6.47
C ASP A 121 -8.27 1.20 5.66
N ILE A 122 -9.07 1.77 4.74
CA ILE A 122 -9.95 1.03 3.82
C ILE A 122 -9.12 0.17 2.87
N VAL A 123 -8.09 0.75 2.23
CA VAL A 123 -7.17 0.02 1.33
C VAL A 123 -6.51 -1.16 2.08
N ARG A 124 -5.98 -0.93 3.28
CA ARG A 124 -5.41 -1.99 4.13
C ARG A 124 -6.45 -3.05 4.51
N ALA A 125 -7.69 -2.66 4.78
CA ALA A 125 -8.77 -3.60 5.10
C ALA A 125 -9.07 -4.52 3.90
N VAL A 126 -9.17 -3.99 2.68
CA VAL A 126 -9.36 -4.77 1.45
C VAL A 126 -8.18 -5.73 1.22
N LEU A 127 -6.94 -5.25 1.30
CA LEU A 127 -5.75 -6.06 1.06
C LEU A 127 -5.59 -7.20 2.09
N ARG A 128 -5.77 -6.90 3.39
CA ARG A 128 -5.73 -7.91 4.47
C ARG A 128 -6.88 -8.90 4.38
N THR A 129 -8.02 -8.47 3.85
CA THR A 129 -9.20 -9.31 3.64
C THR A 129 -8.99 -10.30 2.50
N ASN A 130 -8.46 -9.85 1.37
CA ASN A 130 -8.26 -10.70 0.20
C ASN A 130 -7.10 -11.67 0.38
N VAL A 131 -5.95 -11.18 0.87
CA VAL A 131 -4.72 -11.98 1.06
C VAL A 131 -4.14 -11.70 2.46
N PRO A 132 -4.65 -12.38 3.51
CA PRO A 132 -4.23 -12.15 4.89
C PRO A 132 -2.77 -12.59 5.11
N ARG A 133 -2.10 -11.93 6.06
CA ARG A 133 -0.72 -12.22 6.52
C ARG A 133 0.40 -11.99 5.50
N VAL A 134 0.09 -11.60 4.26
CA VAL A 134 1.10 -11.27 3.25
C VAL A 134 1.48 -9.78 3.35
N LYS A 135 2.77 -9.46 3.16
CA LYS A 135 3.23 -8.07 3.03
C LYS A 135 2.96 -7.62 1.60
N TRP A 136 2.47 -6.40 1.43
CA TRP A 136 2.30 -5.78 0.13
C TRP A 136 3.46 -4.81 -0.11
N ILE A 137 4.06 -4.90 -1.30
CA ILE A 137 5.23 -4.14 -1.74
C ILE A 137 4.79 -3.40 -2.99
N GLU A 138 5.03 -2.09 -3.09
CA GLU A 138 4.63 -1.37 -4.29
C GLU A 138 5.54 -1.69 -5.49
N ILE A 139 4.96 -1.61 -6.68
CA ILE A 139 5.59 -1.86 -7.97
C ILE A 139 5.13 -0.79 -8.97
N GLU A 140 5.81 -0.72 -10.10
CA GLU A 140 5.50 0.22 -11.20
C GLU A 140 4.05 0.06 -11.70
N ALA A 141 3.23 1.10 -11.50
CA ALA A 141 1.80 1.08 -11.80
C ALA A 141 1.47 1.35 -13.29
N ALA A 142 2.35 2.07 -14.00
CA ALA A 142 2.19 2.42 -15.41
C ALA A 142 1.96 1.19 -16.32
N ARG A 143 2.65 0.07 -16.04
CA ARG A 143 2.49 -1.21 -16.75
C ARG A 143 1.07 -1.79 -16.70
N TYR A 144 0.25 -1.33 -15.76
CA TYR A 144 -1.10 -1.82 -15.50
C TYR A 144 -2.17 -0.76 -15.76
N GLN A 145 -1.79 0.43 -16.24
CA GLN A 145 -2.68 1.59 -16.41
C GLN A 145 -3.46 1.91 -15.11
N ALA A 146 -2.79 1.78 -13.98
CA ALA A 146 -3.32 2.06 -12.66
C ALA A 146 -2.55 3.22 -12.02
N ASP A 147 -3.20 3.93 -11.10
CA ASP A 147 -2.57 5.03 -10.37
C ASP A 147 -1.58 4.48 -9.31
N TYR A 148 -1.89 3.34 -8.68
CA TYR A 148 -0.96 2.58 -7.83
C TYR A 148 -1.04 1.07 -8.13
N ALA A 149 0.09 0.35 -7.96
CA ALA A 149 0.13 -1.10 -8.10
C ALA A 149 0.96 -1.76 -6.99
N LEU A 150 0.37 -2.71 -6.27
CA LEU A 150 0.99 -3.43 -5.16
C LEU A 150 1.15 -4.91 -5.53
N ARG A 151 2.32 -5.48 -5.25
CA ARG A 151 2.60 -6.91 -5.37
C ARG A 151 2.68 -7.54 -3.98
N SER A 152 2.07 -8.71 -3.82
CA SER A 152 2.21 -9.50 -2.60
C SER A 152 3.64 -10.05 -2.46
N SER A 153 4.17 -10.16 -1.24
CA SER A 153 5.59 -10.52 -1.02
C SER A 153 5.95 -11.95 -1.43
N ASP A 154 4.97 -12.85 -1.46
CA ASP A 154 5.09 -14.20 -2.05
C ASP A 154 5.06 -14.20 -3.58
N SER A 155 4.82 -13.04 -4.20
CA SER A 155 4.63 -12.87 -5.62
C SER A 155 3.53 -13.77 -6.21
N ALA A 156 2.42 -13.99 -5.51
CA ALA A 156 1.22 -14.64 -6.09
C ALA A 156 0.15 -13.64 -6.57
N TYR A 157 0.05 -12.46 -5.97
CA TYR A 157 -1.05 -11.51 -6.17
C TYR A 157 -0.56 -10.12 -6.57
N ILE A 158 -1.43 -9.39 -7.27
CA ILE A 158 -1.32 -7.98 -7.61
C ILE A 158 -2.60 -7.28 -7.11
N ALA A 159 -2.45 -6.09 -6.54
CA ALA A 159 -3.55 -5.18 -6.30
C ALA A 159 -3.32 -3.88 -7.08
N LEU A 160 -4.32 -3.40 -7.80
CA LEU A 160 -4.29 -2.17 -8.58
C LEU A 160 -5.28 -1.18 -7.99
N LEU A 161 -4.86 0.07 -7.82
CA LEU A 161 -5.69 1.18 -7.34
C LEU A 161 -5.87 2.14 -8.51
N THR A 162 -7.12 2.48 -8.83
CA THR A 162 -7.46 3.33 -9.97
C THR A 162 -8.56 4.31 -9.58
N TYR A 163 -8.27 5.60 -9.67
CA TYR A 163 -9.21 6.73 -9.47
C TYR A 163 -9.38 7.59 -10.73
N SER A 164 -8.63 7.32 -11.81
CA SER A 164 -8.85 7.91 -13.13
C SER A 164 -9.35 6.88 -14.17
N GLY A 165 -10.21 7.28 -15.10
CA GLY A 165 -10.73 6.40 -16.18
C GLY A 165 -12.20 5.98 -16.04
N PRO A 166 -12.69 5.02 -16.87
CA PRO A 166 -14.09 4.64 -16.95
C PRO A 166 -14.53 3.81 -15.73
N GLN A 167 -15.04 4.50 -14.72
CA GLN A 167 -15.65 3.92 -13.53
C GLN A 167 -17.19 3.93 -13.65
N PRO A 168 -17.92 3.09 -12.92
CA PRO A 168 -19.36 3.24 -12.76
C PRO A 168 -19.73 4.61 -12.18
N GLU A 169 -20.96 5.05 -12.41
CA GLU A 169 -21.50 6.29 -11.81
C GLU A 169 -21.36 6.28 -10.28
N ASP A 170 -21.12 7.46 -9.70
CA ASP A 170 -20.88 7.73 -8.28
C ASP A 170 -19.66 7.06 -7.63
N VAL A 171 -18.82 6.36 -8.41
CA VAL A 171 -17.55 5.79 -7.91
C VAL A 171 -16.42 6.81 -8.00
N VAL A 172 -15.70 7.00 -6.89
CA VAL A 172 -14.55 7.92 -6.77
C VAL A 172 -13.24 7.20 -7.10
N TRP A 173 -13.11 5.96 -6.62
CA TRP A 173 -11.92 5.13 -6.86
C TRP A 173 -12.26 3.65 -6.75
N THR A 174 -11.38 2.82 -7.31
CA THR A 174 -11.50 1.36 -7.34
C THR A 174 -10.21 0.70 -6.87
N ILE A 175 -10.33 -0.49 -6.26
CA ILE A 175 -9.19 -1.38 -5.99
C ILE A 175 -9.48 -2.79 -6.52
N THR A 176 -8.64 -3.27 -7.44
CA THR A 176 -8.71 -4.64 -7.98
C THR A 176 -7.61 -5.50 -7.37
N VAL A 177 -7.97 -6.53 -6.60
CA VAL A 177 -7.01 -7.51 -6.05
C VAL A 177 -7.18 -8.84 -6.75
N ALA A 178 -6.12 -9.38 -7.36
CA ALA A 178 -6.18 -10.60 -8.15
C ALA A 178 -4.88 -11.43 -8.11
N ARG A 179 -4.97 -12.70 -8.51
CA ARG A 179 -3.78 -13.50 -8.80
C ARG A 179 -3.09 -12.97 -10.06
N ARG A 180 -1.75 -12.94 -10.08
CA ARG A 180 -1.00 -12.33 -11.20
C ARG A 180 -1.36 -12.95 -12.54
N GLU A 181 -1.44 -14.27 -12.62
CA GLU A 181 -1.69 -15.00 -13.87
C GLU A 181 -3.05 -14.67 -14.52
N ASN A 182 -3.99 -14.09 -13.76
CA ASN A 182 -5.34 -13.77 -14.24
C ASN A 182 -5.54 -12.26 -14.52
N LEU A 183 -4.59 -11.40 -14.15
CA LEU A 183 -4.76 -9.95 -14.14
C LEU A 183 -5.11 -9.36 -15.52
N SER A 184 -4.55 -9.92 -16.60
CA SER A 184 -4.82 -9.53 -17.99
C SER A 184 -6.28 -9.70 -18.41
N TYR A 185 -7.06 -10.57 -17.74
CA TYR A 185 -8.48 -10.79 -18.02
C TYR A 185 -9.42 -9.93 -17.16
N LEU A 186 -8.86 -9.25 -16.15
CA LEU A 186 -9.61 -8.34 -15.26
C LEU A 186 -9.54 -6.88 -15.74
N LEU A 187 -8.43 -6.50 -16.37
CA LEU A 187 -8.26 -5.19 -16.98
C LEU A 187 -9.24 -4.99 -18.16
N PRO A 188 -9.80 -3.78 -18.34
CA PRO A 188 -10.65 -3.50 -19.49
C PRO A 188 -9.85 -3.59 -20.79
N ALA A 189 -10.36 -4.37 -21.75
CA ALA A 189 -9.78 -4.42 -23.09
C ALA A 189 -10.10 -3.12 -23.84
N THR A 190 -9.17 -2.17 -23.86
CA THR A 190 -9.24 -1.03 -24.79
C THR A 190 -9.21 -1.52 -26.24
N GLY A 191 -9.97 -0.83 -27.10
CA GLY A 191 -10.41 -1.34 -28.39
C GLY A 191 -9.32 -1.76 -29.38
N SER A 192 -9.74 -2.52 -30.39
CA SER A 192 -8.92 -2.99 -31.49
C SER A 192 -8.33 -1.86 -32.34
N GLY A 193 -7.12 -1.41 -32.00
CA GLY A 193 -6.19 -0.73 -32.90
C GLY A 193 -5.17 -1.73 -33.49
N PRO A 194 -4.49 -1.40 -34.60
CA PRO A 194 -3.52 -2.30 -35.22
C PRO A 194 -2.36 -2.68 -34.29
N ARG A 195 -1.82 -3.89 -34.47
CA ARG A 195 -0.49 -4.25 -33.95
C ARG A 195 0.59 -3.50 -34.76
N ASP A 196 0.77 -2.23 -34.49
CA ASP A 196 1.97 -1.52 -34.93
C ASP A 196 3.13 -1.79 -33.95
N PRO A 197 4.38 -1.95 -34.44
CA PRO A 197 5.54 -2.13 -33.57
C PRO A 197 5.78 -0.91 -32.67
N LEU A 198 6.21 -1.18 -31.44
CA LEU A 198 6.58 -0.18 -30.43
C LEU A 198 7.47 0.93 -31.02
N PRO A 199 7.08 2.21 -30.96
CA PRO A 199 8.05 3.30 -31.08
C PRO A 199 8.94 3.32 -29.82
N PRO A 200 10.24 3.68 -29.94
CA PRO A 200 11.13 3.75 -28.79
C PRO A 200 10.77 4.93 -27.86
N ASP A 201 10.89 4.69 -26.55
CA ASP A 201 10.59 5.66 -25.48
C ASP A 201 11.25 7.03 -25.67
N LYS A 202 10.50 8.09 -25.31
CA LYS A 202 11.02 9.46 -25.16
C LYS A 202 10.45 10.18 -23.93
N SER A 203 11.06 9.86 -22.77
CA SER A 203 10.99 10.56 -21.46
C SER A 203 11.96 9.87 -20.47
N SER A 204 12.73 10.44 -19.53
CA SER A 204 13.08 11.83 -19.13
C SER A 204 11.93 12.80 -18.82
N LYS A 205 11.97 13.63 -17.76
CA LYS A 205 12.99 14.05 -16.77
C LYS A 205 12.40 13.86 -15.34
N SER A 206 13.13 13.85 -14.22
CA SER A 206 14.59 13.86 -13.95
C SER A 206 14.88 13.49 -12.49
N ILE A 207 15.72 12.48 -12.25
CA ILE A 207 16.86 12.68 -11.34
C ILE A 207 17.88 13.54 -12.11
N SER A 208 18.69 14.35 -11.42
CA SER A 208 19.65 15.30 -12.02
C SER A 208 20.26 14.79 -13.33
N SER A 209 19.85 15.42 -14.44
CA SER A 209 20.29 15.13 -15.81
C SER A 209 20.35 13.63 -16.20
N SER A 210 19.25 13.11 -16.77
CA SER A 210 19.28 11.89 -17.60
C SER A 210 20.10 12.05 -18.90
N SER A 211 20.91 13.10 -19.03
CA SER A 211 21.91 13.31 -20.08
C SER A 211 23.28 12.75 -19.70
N ASP A 212 23.51 12.43 -18.42
CA ASP A 212 24.86 12.22 -17.88
C ASP A 212 25.17 10.74 -17.60
N LEU A 213 24.17 9.85 -17.68
CA LEU A 213 24.38 8.41 -17.60
C LEU A 213 25.14 7.90 -18.83
N THR A 214 26.18 7.11 -18.59
CA THR A 214 26.87 6.40 -19.68
C THR A 214 25.95 5.34 -20.32
N PRO A 215 26.23 4.88 -21.56
CA PRO A 215 25.44 3.83 -22.21
C PRO A 215 25.39 2.52 -21.40
N GLU A 216 26.41 2.22 -20.60
CA GLU A 216 26.45 1.04 -19.73
C GLU A 216 25.51 1.18 -18.53
N GLU A 217 25.51 2.36 -17.89
CA GLU A 217 24.61 2.68 -16.78
C GLU A 217 23.15 2.71 -17.23
N GLN A 218 22.86 3.32 -18.39
CA GLN A 218 21.53 3.28 -18.99
C GLN A 218 21.10 1.84 -19.32
N ALA A 219 22.02 0.97 -19.76
CA ALA A 219 21.72 -0.43 -20.01
C ALA A 219 21.44 -1.24 -18.72
N LEU A 220 22.05 -0.87 -17.58
CA LEU A 220 21.73 -1.46 -16.26
C LEU A 220 20.38 -0.94 -15.74
N LEU A 221 20.12 0.35 -15.87
CA LEU A 221 18.84 0.98 -15.50
C LEU A 221 17.67 0.35 -16.28
N ASN A 222 17.80 0.21 -17.60
CA ASN A 222 16.78 -0.41 -18.46
C ASN A 222 16.53 -1.90 -18.13
N LYS A 223 17.50 -2.59 -17.51
CA LYS A 223 17.34 -3.98 -17.03
C LYS A 223 16.73 -4.07 -15.63
N GLY A 224 16.52 -2.94 -14.94
CA GLY A 224 16.16 -2.92 -13.52
C GLY A 224 17.30 -3.37 -12.60
N ALA A 225 18.55 -3.35 -13.07
CA ALA A 225 19.73 -3.77 -12.34
C ALA A 225 20.38 -2.57 -11.62
N PHE A 226 19.64 -1.97 -10.68
CA PHE A 226 20.09 -0.81 -9.91
C PHE A 226 19.80 -0.97 -8.41
N MET A 227 20.43 -0.12 -7.60
CA MET A 227 20.25 -0.02 -6.15
C MET A 227 20.20 1.44 -5.71
N GLU A 228 19.29 1.77 -4.81
CA GLU A 228 19.29 3.06 -4.13
C GLU A 228 20.11 2.97 -2.83
N MET A 229 20.83 4.04 -2.50
CA MET A 229 21.69 4.14 -1.32
C MET A 229 21.42 5.45 -0.59
N TYR A 230 21.25 5.39 0.74
CA TYR A 230 21.10 6.56 1.60
C TYR A 230 22.42 6.85 2.33
N LYS A 231 23.10 7.93 1.94
CA LYS A 231 24.40 8.38 2.47
C LYS A 231 24.42 9.91 2.60
N PRO A 232 23.60 10.50 3.48
CA PRO A 232 23.33 11.96 3.50
C PRO A 232 24.53 12.84 3.90
N ASP A 233 25.68 12.24 4.21
CA ASP A 233 26.94 12.88 4.53
C ASP A 233 28.06 12.55 3.50
N GLU A 234 27.76 11.79 2.44
CA GLU A 234 28.61 11.60 1.25
C GLU A 234 28.06 12.44 0.08
N HIS A 235 28.86 12.65 -0.97
CA HIS A 235 28.38 13.28 -2.21
C HIS A 235 27.32 12.42 -2.92
N SER A 236 26.29 13.09 -3.43
CA SER A 236 25.22 12.54 -4.26
C SER A 236 25.79 12.18 -5.62
N ARG A 237 25.64 10.93 -6.04
CA ARG A 237 26.31 10.38 -7.22
C ARG A 237 25.65 9.11 -7.71
N HIS A 238 25.99 8.71 -8.93
CA HIS A 238 25.74 7.37 -9.44
C HIS A 238 27.05 6.69 -9.82
N PHE A 239 27.10 5.36 -9.76
CA PHE A 239 28.24 4.55 -10.19
C PHE A 239 27.87 3.08 -10.37
N ILE A 240 28.57 2.36 -11.25
CA ILE A 240 28.47 0.91 -11.36
C ILE A 240 29.30 0.23 -10.26
N THR A 241 28.72 -0.75 -9.58
CA THR A 241 29.42 -1.67 -8.68
C THR A 241 29.05 -3.12 -8.97
N HIS A 242 29.71 -4.07 -8.32
CA HIS A 242 29.45 -5.51 -8.48
C HIS A 242 28.99 -6.11 -7.15
N ILE A 243 27.88 -6.84 -7.17
CA ILE A 243 27.44 -7.65 -6.02
C ILE A 243 28.22 -8.97 -6.06
N ASP A 244 29.24 -9.09 -5.21
CA ASP A 244 30.09 -10.28 -5.10
C ASP A 244 29.70 -11.22 -3.94
N ALA A 245 28.87 -10.76 -3.01
CA ALA A 245 28.31 -11.54 -1.91
C ALA A 245 26.88 -11.13 -1.54
N VAL A 246 26.08 -12.09 -1.06
CA VAL A 246 24.75 -11.86 -0.47
C VAL A 246 24.75 -12.42 0.96
N GLY A 247 24.07 -11.75 1.89
CA GLY A 247 23.86 -12.29 3.23
C GLY A 247 22.99 -13.56 3.19
N ASP A 248 23.49 -14.66 3.75
CA ASP A 248 22.70 -15.88 3.94
C ASP A 248 21.56 -15.62 4.93
N SER A 249 20.33 -15.84 4.50
CA SER A 249 19.12 -15.46 5.24
C SER A 249 18.88 -16.24 6.54
N LYS A 250 19.64 -17.31 6.80
CA LYS A 250 19.54 -18.12 8.02
C LYS A 250 20.66 -17.83 9.03
N THR A 251 21.83 -17.44 8.54
CA THR A 251 23.06 -17.29 9.36
C THR A 251 23.58 -15.86 9.42
N GLY A 252 23.09 -14.96 8.57
CA GLY A 252 23.57 -13.57 8.45
C GLY A 252 24.98 -13.44 7.86
N LYS A 253 25.66 -14.55 7.54
CA LYS A 253 27.02 -14.54 7.01
C LYS A 253 27.02 -14.24 5.51
N PRO A 254 28.01 -13.49 4.99
CA PRO A 254 28.13 -13.27 3.55
C PRO A 254 28.45 -14.60 2.83
N ARG A 255 27.62 -14.94 1.85
CA ARG A 255 27.86 -16.01 0.88
C ARG A 255 28.33 -15.38 -0.43
N LYS A 256 29.52 -15.76 -0.90
CA LYS A 256 30.06 -15.31 -2.18
C LYS A 256 29.18 -15.79 -3.36
N ILE A 257 29.00 -14.94 -4.36
CA ILE A 257 28.38 -15.26 -5.65
C ILE A 257 29.49 -15.67 -6.63
N GLU A 258 29.30 -16.77 -7.35
CA GLU A 258 30.27 -17.26 -8.33
C GLU A 258 30.34 -16.37 -9.58
N ASN A 259 29.22 -15.76 -9.97
CA ASN A 259 29.11 -14.78 -11.05
C ASN A 259 28.58 -13.45 -10.47
N PRO A 260 29.46 -12.50 -10.10
CA PRO A 260 29.04 -11.19 -9.60
C PRO A 260 28.19 -10.45 -10.64
N GLN A 261 27.10 -9.83 -10.19
CA GLN A 261 26.24 -9.03 -11.07
C GLN A 261 26.57 -7.55 -10.91
N SER A 262 26.82 -6.87 -12.04
CA SER A 262 26.97 -5.41 -12.09
C SER A 262 25.62 -4.76 -11.81
N VAL A 263 25.61 -3.73 -10.95
CA VAL A 263 24.44 -2.93 -10.61
C VAL A 263 24.79 -1.45 -10.62
N LEU A 264 23.85 -0.62 -11.08
CA LEU A 264 23.95 0.83 -11.00
C LEU A 264 23.50 1.31 -9.61
N CYS A 265 24.41 1.87 -8.82
CA CYS A 265 24.06 2.51 -7.56
C CYS A 265 23.69 3.97 -7.78
N PHE A 266 22.58 4.43 -7.19
CA PHE A 266 22.23 5.85 -7.03
C PHE A 266 22.31 6.22 -5.55
N VAL A 267 23.03 7.30 -5.23
CA VAL A 267 23.30 7.74 -3.85
C VAL A 267 22.57 9.04 -3.55
N PHE A 268 21.65 8.97 -2.59
CA PHE A 268 21.13 10.15 -1.89
C PHE A 268 22.21 10.71 -0.97
N GLY A 269 22.81 11.83 -1.38
CA GLY A 269 23.94 12.43 -0.70
C GLY A 269 23.64 13.78 -0.05
N MET A 270 24.69 14.51 0.27
CA MET A 270 24.63 15.79 0.97
C MET A 270 24.00 16.93 0.14
N GLU A 271 24.12 16.91 -1.18
CA GLU A 271 23.47 17.86 -2.10
C GLU A 271 21.95 17.65 -2.15
N ASP A 272 21.49 16.45 -1.82
CA ASP A 272 20.08 16.10 -1.69
C ASP A 272 19.54 16.33 -0.27
N ALA A 273 20.34 15.95 0.74
CA ALA A 273 20.00 16.12 2.14
C ALA A 273 20.02 17.60 2.59
N ALA A 274 20.96 18.41 2.12
CA ALA A 274 21.10 19.81 2.59
C ALA A 274 19.90 20.70 2.25
N PRO A 275 19.32 20.68 1.03
CA PRO A 275 18.06 21.37 0.74
C PRO A 275 16.91 20.89 1.61
N ALA A 276 16.75 19.56 1.80
CA ALA A 276 15.71 18.99 2.65
C ALA A 276 15.79 19.52 4.09
N ARG A 277 17.01 19.50 4.65
CA ARG A 277 17.32 20.02 5.99
C ARG A 277 17.00 21.52 6.11
N GLU A 278 17.21 22.30 5.05
CA GLU A 278 16.91 23.73 5.06
C GLU A 278 15.41 24.02 4.97
N GLU A 279 14.68 23.30 4.12
CA GLU A 279 13.21 23.41 4.00
C GLU A 279 12.53 23.02 5.33
N GLY A 280 12.97 21.93 5.97
CA GLY A 280 12.51 21.55 7.30
C GLY A 280 12.77 22.63 8.37
N ARG A 281 13.96 23.25 8.36
CA ARG A 281 14.26 24.41 9.24
C ARG A 281 13.37 25.60 8.94
N SER A 282 13.12 25.91 7.67
CA SER A 282 12.27 27.01 7.21
C SER A 282 10.83 26.85 7.72
N MET A 283 10.24 25.66 7.59
CA MET A 283 8.88 25.36 8.08
C MET A 283 8.74 25.55 9.59
N ALA A 284 9.74 25.13 10.37
CA ALA A 284 9.77 25.36 11.82
C ALA A 284 9.89 26.85 12.19
N ILE A 285 10.65 27.63 11.41
CA ILE A 285 10.73 29.09 11.56
C ILE A 285 9.38 29.75 11.23
N CYS A 286 8.74 29.31 10.15
CA CYS A 286 7.44 29.80 9.67
C CYS A 286 6.23 29.25 10.44
N HIS A 287 6.45 28.54 11.56
CA HIS A 287 5.40 28.01 12.45
C HIS A 287 4.39 27.07 11.80
N TYR A 288 4.81 26.34 10.76
CA TYR A 288 4.04 25.21 10.21
C TYR A 288 3.88 24.13 11.28
N THR A 289 2.74 23.44 11.30
CA THR A 289 2.60 22.21 12.08
C THR A 289 3.43 21.09 11.45
N ARG A 290 3.85 20.10 12.24
CA ARG A 290 4.65 18.96 11.74
C ARG A 290 4.00 18.27 10.54
N SER A 291 2.68 18.07 10.57
CA SER A 291 1.94 17.43 9.48
C SER A 291 1.93 18.26 8.19
N GLN A 292 1.86 19.60 8.28
CA GLN A 292 1.98 20.46 7.10
C GLN A 292 3.41 20.46 6.54
N ALA A 293 4.41 20.38 7.43
CA ALA A 293 5.81 20.24 7.03
C ALA A 293 6.06 18.91 6.30
N GLU A 294 5.57 17.79 6.83
CA GLU A 294 5.63 16.47 6.18
C GLU A 294 4.97 16.50 4.78
N GLN A 295 3.76 17.06 4.67
CA GLN A 295 3.06 17.17 3.38
C GLN A 295 3.85 17.98 2.33
N PHE A 296 4.45 19.10 2.72
CA PHE A 296 5.22 19.94 1.80
C PHE A 296 6.56 19.30 1.42
N LEU A 297 7.30 18.74 2.38
CA LEU A 297 8.54 18.00 2.12
C LEU A 297 8.29 16.79 1.21
N PHE A 298 7.15 16.11 1.38
CA PHE A 298 6.75 15.00 0.51
C PHE A 298 6.46 15.48 -0.92
N ALA A 299 5.70 16.58 -1.07
CA ALA A 299 5.39 17.16 -2.38
C ALA A 299 6.66 17.62 -3.12
N GLN A 300 7.57 18.32 -2.44
CA GLN A 300 8.87 18.73 -3.01
C GLN A 300 9.78 17.54 -3.34
N GLY A 301 9.86 16.55 -2.45
CA GLY A 301 10.64 15.33 -2.70
C GLY A 301 10.10 14.57 -3.92
N TRP A 302 8.78 14.43 -4.03
CA TRP A 302 8.14 13.76 -5.15
C TRP A 302 8.38 14.50 -6.47
N ASP A 303 8.17 15.82 -6.51
CA ASP A 303 8.45 16.67 -7.68
C ASP A 303 9.93 16.60 -8.09
N LYS A 304 10.86 16.58 -7.13
CA LYS A 304 12.30 16.52 -7.42
C LYS A 304 12.77 15.15 -7.93
N TYR A 305 12.34 14.05 -7.34
CA TYR A 305 12.92 12.72 -7.60
C TYR A 305 12.04 11.83 -8.47
N HIS A 306 10.71 11.95 -8.36
CA HIS A 306 9.73 10.97 -8.88
C HIS A 306 10.00 9.52 -8.41
N ASP A 307 10.81 9.37 -7.36
CA ASP A 307 11.17 8.10 -6.73
C ASP A 307 10.84 8.13 -5.23
N ARG A 308 10.42 6.99 -4.71
CA ARG A 308 9.89 6.81 -3.36
C ARG A 308 10.98 6.68 -2.31
N PHE A 309 12.09 6.03 -2.62
CA PHE A 309 13.21 5.92 -1.70
C PHE A 309 13.81 7.32 -1.47
N PHE A 310 14.14 8.03 -2.55
CA PHE A 310 14.70 9.38 -2.47
C PHE A 310 13.71 10.41 -1.92
N THR A 311 12.41 10.33 -2.25
CA THR A 311 11.39 11.16 -1.58
C THR A 311 11.35 10.89 -0.08
N ARG A 312 11.44 9.62 0.38
CA ARG A 312 11.42 9.32 1.82
C ARG A 312 12.71 9.75 2.52
N CYS A 313 13.87 9.61 1.88
CA CYS A 313 15.14 10.16 2.39
C CYS A 313 15.08 11.68 2.54
N TYR A 314 14.52 12.38 1.55
CA TYR A 314 14.30 13.82 1.59
C TYR A 314 13.36 14.22 2.74
N VAL A 315 12.19 13.60 2.84
CA VAL A 315 11.24 13.85 3.94
C VAL A 315 11.90 13.59 5.30
N GLN A 316 12.64 12.49 5.46
CA GLN A 316 13.30 12.15 6.72
C GLN A 316 14.30 13.24 7.14
N GLU A 317 15.18 13.68 6.24
CA GLU A 317 16.17 14.73 6.51
C GLU A 317 15.53 16.10 6.84
N GLY A 318 14.38 16.40 6.21
CA GLY A 318 13.59 17.59 6.50
C GLY A 318 12.86 17.53 7.85
N GLU A 319 12.18 16.42 8.16
CA GLU A 319 11.51 16.20 9.45
C GLU A 319 12.51 16.29 10.62
N ASP A 320 13.67 15.63 10.49
CA ASP A 320 14.74 15.65 11.48
C ASP A 320 15.25 17.07 11.75
N ALA A 321 15.36 17.89 10.70
CA ALA A 321 15.80 19.28 10.81
C ALA A 321 14.73 20.21 11.37
N TYR A 322 13.46 19.97 11.02
CA TYR A 322 12.29 20.64 11.62
C TYR A 322 12.25 20.40 13.13
N ASP A 323 12.33 19.14 13.58
CA ASP A 323 12.24 18.76 14.99
C ASP A 323 13.37 19.39 15.81
N LYS A 324 14.62 19.31 15.33
CA LYS A 324 15.79 19.94 15.94
C LYS A 324 15.59 21.47 16.08
N LYS A 325 14.95 22.11 15.09
CA LYS A 325 14.69 23.55 15.11
C LYS A 325 13.58 23.94 16.09
N VAL A 326 12.48 23.17 16.16
CA VAL A 326 11.39 23.37 17.14
C VAL A 326 11.90 23.19 18.58
N ALA A 327 12.70 22.15 18.84
CA ALA A 327 13.31 21.92 20.15
C ALA A 327 14.20 23.11 20.57
N ALA A 328 15.10 23.57 19.69
CA ALA A 328 15.96 24.72 19.96
C ALA A 328 15.17 26.02 20.21
N GLN A 329 14.06 26.24 19.49
CA GLN A 329 13.16 27.36 19.75
C GLN A 329 12.51 27.26 21.14
N ALA A 330 12.03 26.07 21.55
CA ALA A 330 11.42 25.86 22.86
C ALA A 330 12.41 26.16 24.01
N GLU A 331 13.63 25.64 23.93
CA GLU A 331 14.69 25.96 24.90
C GLU A 331 15.00 27.46 24.98
N SER A 332 15.07 28.14 23.82
CA SER A 332 15.37 29.57 23.77
C SER A 332 14.28 30.44 24.40
N ARG A 333 13.02 29.98 24.33
CA ARG A 333 11.88 30.64 24.99
C ARG A 333 11.95 30.42 26.50
N GLN A 334 12.20 29.20 26.96
CA GLN A 334 12.34 28.87 28.39
C GLN A 334 13.49 29.65 29.06
N LYS A 335 14.62 29.82 28.38
CA LYS A 335 15.77 30.61 28.84
C LYS A 335 15.51 32.12 28.88
N ARG A 336 14.45 32.63 28.23
CA ARG A 336 14.04 34.05 28.24
C ARG A 336 12.90 34.34 29.23
N SER A 337 12.29 33.31 29.82
CA SER A 337 11.24 33.43 30.83
C SER A 337 11.75 33.21 32.27
N LEU A 338 13.07 33.13 32.44
CA LEU A 338 13.81 32.99 33.70
C LEU A 338 14.68 34.23 33.91
#